data_AF-A0A7M4ATJ1-F1
#
_entry.id   AF-A0A7M4ATJ1-F1
#
_cell.length_a   1.000
_cell.length_b   1.000
_cell.length_c   1.000
_cell.angle_alpha   90.00
_cell.angle_beta   90.00
_cell.angle_gamma   90.00
#
_symmetry.space_group_name_H-M   'P 1'
#
loop_
_entity.id
_entity.type
_entity.pdbx_description
1 polymer ?
#
loop_
_entity_poly.entity_id
_entity_poly.type
_entity_poly.pdbx_seq_one_letter_code
_entity_poly.pdbx_strand_id
1 'polypeptide(L)' 'MKHAVMALSGGMDSSSLLLHLLRKGYTVTAISFNYGQKHL' A
#
# COMPACT_ATOMS: atom_id res chain seq x y z
N MET A 1 -17.95 -6.33 -3.06
CA MET A 1 -16.73 -5.49 -2.93
C MET A 1 -15.53 -6.39 -2.73
N LYS A 2 -14.36 -6.04 -3.28
CA LYS A 2 -13.12 -6.81 -3.06
C LYS A 2 -12.25 -6.06 -2.05
N HIS A 3 -11.79 -6.75 -1.03
CA HIS A 3 -10.91 -6.19 0.00
C HIS A 3 -9.49 -6.69 -0.20
N ALA A 4 -8.52 -5.80 -0.04
CA ALA A 4 -7.10 -6.16 -0.02
C ALA A 4 -6.42 -5.51 1.19
N VAL A 5 -5.51 -6.25 1.82
CA VAL A 5 -4.62 -5.74 2.85
C VAL A 5 -3.20 -5.82 2.31
N MET A 6 -2.43 -4.74 2.42
CA MET A 6 -1.06 -4.72 1.92
C MET A 6 -0.12 -3.93 2.83
N ALA A 7 1.15 -4.32 2.84
CA ALA A 7 2.21 -3.52 3.41
C ALA A 7 2.56 -2.36 2.45
N LEU A 8 2.53 -1.13 2.96
CA LEU A 8 2.86 0.07 2.19
C LEU A 8 4.17 0.66 2.72
N SER A 9 5.26 0.48 1.95
CA SER A 9 6.58 1.00 2.31
C SER A 9 6.84 2.42 1.81
N GLY A 10 6.01 2.92 0.88
CA GLY A 10 6.24 4.19 0.18
C GLY A 10 7.19 4.09 -1.01
N GLY A 11 7.85 2.94 -1.20
CA GLY A 11 8.65 2.65 -2.40
C GLY A 11 7.79 2.44 -3.65
N MET A 12 8.41 2.61 -4.82
CA MET A 12 7.77 2.55 -6.14
C MET A 12 6.87 1.32 -6.33
N ASP A 13 7.32 0.14 -5.90
CA ASP A 13 6.60 -1.11 -6.09
C ASP A 13 5.31 -1.13 -5.26
N SER A 14 5.40 -0.79 -3.97
CA SER A 14 4.25 -0.77 -3.06
C SER A 14 3.23 0.30 -3.47
N SER A 15 3.71 1.46 -3.93
CA SER A 15 2.85 2.55 -4.41
C SER A 15 2.17 2.20 -5.73
N SER A 16 2.88 1.56 -6.67
CA SER A 16 2.32 1.11 -7.94
C SER A 16 1.27 0.00 -7.75
N LEU A 17 1.51 -0.91 -6.82
CA LEU A 17 0.53 -1.94 -6.45
C LEU A 17 -0.74 -1.33 -5.84
N LEU A 18 -0.60 -0.35 -4.94
CA LEU A 18 -1.74 0.37 -4.37
C LEU A 18 -2.60 1.01 -5.47
N LEU A 19 -1.99 1.75 -6.39
CA LEU A 19 -2.69 2.38 -7.51
C LEU A 19 -3.39 1.35 -8.40
N HIS A 20 -2.75 0.21 -8.68
CA HIS A 20 -3.35 -0.86 -9.47
C HIS A 20 -4.56 -1.50 -8.77
N LEU A 21 -4.52 -1.69 -7.45
CA LEU A 21 -5.64 -2.23 -6.68
C LEU A 21 -6.81 -1.24 -6.64
N LEU A 22 -6.54 0.05 -6.41
CA LEU A 22 -7.55 1.11 -6.47
C LEU A 22 -8.21 1.19 -7.85
N ARG A 23 -7.42 1.16 -8.93
CA ARG A 23 -7.92 1.12 -10.31
C ARG A 23 -8.83 -0.08 -10.57
N LYS A 24 -8.58 -1.21 -9.91
CA LYS A 24 -9.42 -2.42 -10.01
C LYS A 24 -10.65 -2.41 -9.08
N GLY A 25 -10.91 -1.32 -8.37
CA GLY A 25 -12.08 -1.16 -7.50
C GLY A 25 -11.97 -1.93 -6.18
N TYR A 26 -10.76 -2.17 -5.68
CA TYR A 26 -10.57 -2.75 -4.36
C TYR A 26 -10.70 -1.68 -3.27
N THR A 27 -11.30 -2.06 -2.14
CA THR A 27 -11.14 -1.34 -0.88
C THR A 27 -9.85 -1.84 -0.23
N VAL A 28 -8.86 -0.96 -0.08
CA VAL A 28 -7.51 -1.35 0.38
C VAL A 28 -7.25 -0.85 1.79
N THR A 29 -6.83 -1.74 2.68
CA THR A 29 -6.23 -1.39 3.98
C THR A 29 -4.71 -1.46 3.84
N ALA A 30 -4.04 -0.31 3.94
CA ALA A 30 -2.59 -0.23 3.94
C ALA A 30 -2.04 -0.26 5.37
N ILE A 31 -1.00 -1.05 5.60
CA ILE A 31 -0.26 -1.09 6.86
C ILE A 31 1.18 -0.66 6.57
N SER A 32 1.69 0.32 7.30
CA SER A 32 3.10 0.70 7.24
C SER A 32 3.76 0.42 8.58
N PHE A 33 5.02 -0.01 8.54
CA PHE A 33 5.77 -0.35 9.74
C PHE A 33 6.72 0.80 10.08
N ASN A 34 6.59 1.41 11.24
CA ASN A 34 7.61 2.32 11.72
C ASN A 34 8.71 1.52 12.42
N TYR A 35 9.84 1.33 11.75
CA TYR A 35 11.03 0.65 12.30
C TYR A 35 12.25 1.58 12.43
N GLY A 36 12.04 2.90 12.49
CA GLY A 36 13.14 3.88 12.55
C GLY A 36 13.81 4.19 11.21
N GLN A 37 13.07 3.95 10.12
CA GLN A 37 13.51 4.31 8.76
C GLN A 37 13.68 5.83 8.60
N LYS A 38 14.73 6.23 7.88
CA LYS A 38 15.19 7.63 7.77
C LYS A 38 14.30 8.53 6.91
N HIS A 39 13.49 7.94 6.02
CA HIS A 39 12.52 8.69 5.22
C HIS A 39 11.20 8.72 5.98
N LEU A 40 10.84 9.92 6.45
CA LEU A 40 9.48 10.32 6.75
C LEU A 40 8.87 10.96 5.50
#